data_AF-A0A7X9D0G3-F1
#
_entry.id   AF-A0A7X9D0G3-F1
#
_cell.length_a   1.000
_cell.length_b   1.000
_cell.length_c   1.000
_cell.angle_alpha   90.00
_cell.angle_beta   90.00
_cell.angle_gamma   90.00
#
_symmetry.space_group_name_H-M   'P 1'
#
loop_
_entity.id
_entity.type
_entity.pdbx_description
1 polymer ?
#
loop_
_entity_poly.entity_id
_entity_poly.type
_entity_poly.pdbx_seq_one_letter_code
_entity_poly.pdbx_strand_id
1 'polypeptide(L)'
;MLIIKAELKKLIGDYKNYWFNYLFGNITLFILAAGLFWTFAGQNQNHSGSIVVFLFGLFFWYFSGDALGMTSQMIFEELMLGTFEQLLMTTSSIKKIIWSRLFVQFLLRTLFAVVFFTTLISVFGMWPSLGALGSKLFLLLTIFLIGVIGLYGMGFVVAGLALVFKQAGSIVGILSYFVLFFTGTVVEFELLP
;
A
#
# COMPACT_ATOMS: atom_id res chain seq x y z
N MET A 1 -16.97 14.37 -12.77
CA MET A 1 -17.26 12.99 -13.21
C MET A 1 -16.45 12.58 -14.44
N LEU A 2 -16.24 13.45 -15.44
CA LEU A 2 -15.43 13.13 -16.63
C LEU A 2 -13.95 12.83 -16.31
N ILE A 3 -13.34 13.58 -15.38
CA ILE A 3 -11.92 13.43 -15.00
C ILE A 3 -11.64 12.05 -14.39
N ILE A 4 -12.49 11.59 -13.46
CA ILE A 4 -12.33 10.27 -12.82
C ILE A 4 -12.41 9.15 -13.87
N LYS A 5 -13.36 9.23 -14.81
CA LYS A 5 -13.47 8.25 -15.91
C LYS A 5 -12.24 8.26 -16.82
N ALA A 6 -11.67 9.43 -17.09
CA ALA A 6 -10.46 9.55 -17.91
C ALA A 6 -9.24 8.93 -17.21
N GLU A 7 -9.04 9.23 -15.92
CA GLU A 7 -7.95 8.64 -15.12
C GLU A 7 -8.10 7.12 -15.00
N LEU A 8 -9.32 6.63 -14.82
CA LEU A 8 -9.59 5.19 -14.77
C LEU A 8 -9.30 4.51 -16.11
N LYS A 9 -9.65 5.14 -17.23
CA LYS A 9 -9.30 4.63 -18.57
C LYS A 9 -7.79 4.62 -18.81
N LYS A 10 -7.08 5.66 -18.35
CA LYS A 10 -5.61 5.73 -18.41
C LYS A 10 -4.98 4.57 -17.63
N LEU A 11 -5.37 4.41 -16.36
CA LEU A 11 -4.86 3.35 -15.50
C LEU A 11 -5.16 1.94 -16.02
N ILE A 12 -6.35 1.69 -16.57
CA ILE A 12 -6.66 0.41 -17.22
C ILE A 12 -5.78 0.19 -18.45
N GLY A 13 -5.55 1.24 -19.25
CA GLY A 13 -4.64 1.19 -20.39
C GLY A 13 -3.21 0.82 -19.99
N ASP A 14 -2.69 1.49 -18.96
CA ASP A 14 -1.35 1.22 -18.41
C ASP A 14 -1.26 -0.19 -17.85
N TYR A 15 -2.28 -0.64 -17.10
CA TYR A 15 -2.32 -2.00 -16.57
C TYR A 15 -2.36 -3.05 -17.67
N LYS A 16 -3.10 -2.81 -18.76
CA LYS A 16 -3.16 -3.73 -19.90
C LYS A 16 -1.84 -3.81 -20.65
N ASN A 17 -1.18 -2.68 -20.86
CA ASN A 17 0.09 -2.62 -21.59
C ASN A 17 1.25 -3.20 -20.76
N TYR A 18 1.26 -2.94 -19.45
CA TYR A 18 2.32 -3.34 -18.52
C TYR A 18 1.88 -4.46 -17.56
N TRP A 19 0.91 -5.29 -17.98
CA TRP A 19 0.30 -6.31 -17.12
C TRP A 19 1.34 -7.26 -16.50
N PHE A 20 2.38 -7.59 -17.26
CA PHE A 20 3.47 -8.45 -16.81
C PHE A 20 4.22 -7.82 -15.63
N ASN A 21 4.58 -6.54 -15.73
CA ASN A 21 5.28 -5.82 -14.66
C ASN A 21 4.43 -5.75 -13.38
N TYR A 22 3.15 -5.41 -13.51
CA TYR A 22 2.25 -5.37 -12.37
C TYR A 22 2.04 -6.73 -11.73
N LEU A 23 1.87 -7.79 -12.54
CA LEU A 23 1.66 -9.15 -12.04
C LEU A 23 2.90 -9.65 -11.29
N PHE A 24 4.09 -9.52 -11.87
CA PHE A 24 5.34 -9.95 -11.22
C PHE A 24 5.69 -9.11 -9.98
N GLY A 25 5.40 -7.81 -9.99
CA GLY A 25 5.56 -6.96 -8.81
C GLY A 25 4.71 -7.45 -7.63
N ASN A 26 3.44 -7.78 -7.89
CA ASN A 26 2.54 -8.33 -6.86
C ASN A 26 2.95 -9.75 -6.42
N ILE A 27 3.40 -10.61 -7.35
CA ILE A 27 3.91 -11.95 -7.00
C ILE A 27 5.16 -11.86 -6.13
N THR A 28 6.06 -10.92 -6.40
CA THR A 28 7.26 -10.73 -5.58
C THR A 28 6.88 -10.37 -4.14
N LEU A 29 5.94 -9.43 -3.98
CA LEU A 29 5.39 -9.09 -2.67
C LEU A 29 4.69 -10.29 -2.02
N PHE A 30 4.04 -11.15 -2.82
CA PHE A 30 3.34 -12.34 -2.31
C PHE A 30 4.32 -13.37 -1.75
N ILE A 31 5.38 -13.66 -2.50
CA ILE A 31 6.41 -14.59 -2.06
C ILE A 31 7.06 -14.09 -0.77
N LEU A 32 7.36 -12.78 -0.69
CA LEU A 32 7.95 -12.20 0.51
C LEU A 32 6.98 -12.25 1.71
N ALA A 33 5.72 -11.85 1.52
CA ALA A 33 4.72 -11.90 2.58
C ALA A 33 4.45 -13.34 3.04
N ALA A 34 4.33 -14.30 2.11
CA ALA A 34 4.14 -15.71 2.43
C ALA A 34 5.37 -16.30 3.13
N GLY A 35 6.58 -15.93 2.72
CA GLY A 35 7.82 -16.35 3.38
C GLY A 35 7.91 -15.85 4.82
N LEU A 36 7.65 -14.55 5.04
CA LEU A 36 7.55 -13.98 6.39
C LEU A 36 6.47 -14.70 7.20
N PHE A 37 5.28 -14.87 6.63
CA PHE A 37 4.18 -15.56 7.29
C PHE A 37 4.56 -16.98 7.67
N TRP A 38 5.22 -17.76 6.81
CA TRP A 38 5.68 -19.10 7.14
C TRP A 38 6.67 -19.11 8.33
N THR A 39 7.64 -18.19 8.33
CA THR A 39 8.65 -18.11 9.40
C THR A 39 8.06 -17.74 10.75
N PHE A 40 7.17 -16.75 10.80
CA PHE A 40 6.60 -16.24 12.05
C PHE A 40 5.37 -17.04 12.51
N ALA A 41 4.58 -17.61 11.58
CA ALA A 41 3.47 -18.51 11.92
C ALA A 41 3.95 -19.83 12.52
N GLY A 42 5.09 -20.34 12.04
CA GLY A 42 5.68 -21.59 12.54
C GLY A 42 6.21 -21.48 13.98
N GLN A 43 6.66 -20.30 14.40
CA GLN A 43 7.19 -20.08 15.76
C GLN A 43 6.09 -19.77 16.79
N ASN A 44 4.96 -19.17 16.38
CA ASN A 44 3.92 -18.66 17.29
C ASN A 44 2.70 -19.58 17.50
N GLN A 45 2.85 -20.91 17.32
CA GLN A 45 1.74 -21.86 17.35
C GLN A 45 0.89 -21.87 18.64
N ASN A 46 1.35 -21.28 19.74
CA ASN A 46 0.62 -21.25 21.01
C ASN A 46 -0.23 -19.97 21.23
N HIS A 47 -0.15 -18.96 20.36
CA HIS A 47 -0.91 -17.71 20.53
C HIS A 47 -1.68 -17.34 19.25
N SER A 48 -2.91 -17.86 19.10
CA SER A 48 -3.82 -17.50 18.00
C SER A 48 -4.13 -16.00 17.88
N GLY A 49 -3.83 -15.20 18.92
CA GLY A 49 -3.90 -13.74 18.87
C GLY A 49 -2.75 -13.09 18.11
N SER A 50 -1.53 -13.64 18.16
CA SER A 50 -0.36 -12.99 17.53
C SER A 50 -0.37 -13.13 16.01
N ILE A 51 -0.94 -14.22 15.48
CA ILE A 51 -0.99 -14.44 14.02
C ILE A 51 -1.92 -13.46 13.30
N VAL A 52 -3.03 -13.07 13.92
CA VAL A 52 -3.96 -12.09 13.35
C VAL A 52 -3.34 -10.69 13.39
N VAL A 53 -2.66 -10.35 14.48
CA VAL A 53 -1.91 -9.07 14.60
C VAL A 53 -0.82 -9.00 13.54
N PHE A 54 -0.07 -10.09 13.33
CA PHE A 54 0.95 -10.20 12.28
C PHE A 54 0.37 -9.96 10.88
N LEU A 55 -0.79 -10.58 10.58
CA LEU A 55 -1.49 -10.38 9.31
C LEU A 55 -1.83 -8.90 9.10
N PHE A 56 -2.43 -8.23 10.09
CA PHE A 56 -2.76 -6.81 10.00
C PHE A 56 -1.52 -5.92 9.86
N GLY A 57 -0.41 -6.28 10.50
CA GLY A 57 0.89 -5.63 10.31
C GLY A 57 1.38 -5.72 8.86
N LEU A 58 1.28 -6.91 8.25
CA LEU A 58 1.61 -7.10 6.82
C LEU A 58 0.68 -6.32 5.90
N PHE A 59 -0.62 -6.23 6.20
CA PHE A 59 -1.55 -5.34 5.51
C PHE A 59 -1.08 -3.89 5.58
N PHE A 60 -0.69 -3.43 6.77
CA PHE A 60 -0.24 -2.05 6.97
C PHE A 60 1.05 -1.77 6.19
N TRP A 61 1.99 -2.70 6.21
CA TRP A 61 3.22 -2.60 5.45
C TRP A 61 2.98 -2.53 3.93
N TYR A 62 2.12 -3.42 3.40
CA TYR A 62 1.77 -3.42 1.98
C TYR A 62 1.22 -2.06 1.54
N PHE A 63 0.27 -1.50 2.29
CA PHE A 63 -0.29 -0.18 1.98
C PHE A 63 0.67 0.97 2.23
N SER A 64 1.59 0.85 3.19
CA SER A 64 2.62 1.87 3.43
C SER A 64 3.54 2.05 2.22
N GLY A 65 4.02 0.96 1.62
CA GLY A 65 4.87 1.04 0.43
C GLY A 65 4.18 1.75 -0.73
N ASP A 66 2.91 1.41 -0.98
CA ASP A 66 2.11 2.05 -2.03
C ASP A 66 1.78 3.51 -1.70
N ALA A 67 1.22 3.79 -0.52
CA ALA A 67 0.74 5.12 -0.14
C ALA A 67 1.86 6.17 -0.09
N LEU A 68 3.04 5.79 0.41
CA LEU A 68 4.20 6.67 0.46
C LEU A 68 4.80 6.92 -0.93
N GLY A 69 4.80 5.90 -1.80
CA GLY A 69 5.42 5.97 -3.13
C GLY A 69 4.56 6.62 -4.19
N MET A 70 3.26 6.39 -4.15
CA MET A 70 2.33 6.67 -5.25
C MET A 70 2.26 8.15 -5.61
N THR A 71 2.11 9.03 -4.61
CA THR A 71 2.08 10.50 -4.80
C THR A 71 3.38 11.00 -5.43
N SER A 72 4.51 10.48 -4.97
CA SER A 72 5.81 10.89 -5.48
C SER A 72 6.10 10.35 -6.88
N GLN A 73 5.71 9.11 -7.18
CA GLN A 73 5.88 8.53 -8.51
C GLN A 73 5.04 9.28 -9.54
N MET A 74 3.79 9.62 -9.21
CA MET A 74 2.94 10.43 -10.09
C MET A 74 3.59 11.75 -10.50
N ILE A 75 4.14 12.49 -9.52
CA ILE A 75 4.78 13.77 -9.80
C ILE A 75 6.06 13.58 -10.62
N PHE A 76 6.85 12.56 -10.29
CA PHE A 76 8.06 12.23 -11.01
C PHE A 76 7.80 11.84 -12.47
N GLU A 77 6.76 11.06 -12.75
CA GLU A 77 6.35 10.70 -14.11
C GLU A 77 5.99 11.94 -14.94
N GLU A 78 5.21 12.87 -14.38
CA GLU A 78 4.85 14.12 -15.08
C GLU A 78 6.07 15.03 -15.32
N LEU A 79 7.05 15.02 -14.40
CA LEU A 79 8.33 15.72 -14.59
C LEU A 79 9.17 15.09 -15.70
N MET A 80 9.26 13.76 -15.75
CA MET A 80 10.02 13.04 -16.79
C MET A 80 9.41 13.22 -18.17
N LEU A 81 8.08 13.33 -18.26
CA LEU A 81 7.37 13.60 -19.50
C LEU A 81 7.42 15.08 -19.93
N GLY A 82 7.93 15.98 -19.08
CA GLY A 82 7.92 17.43 -19.32
C GLY A 82 6.53 18.05 -19.29
N THR A 83 5.50 17.30 -18.91
CA THR A 83 4.09 17.74 -18.89
C THR A 83 3.71 18.44 -17.59
N PHE A 84 4.59 18.44 -16.59
CA PHE A 84 4.32 19.07 -15.30
C PHE A 84 3.94 20.55 -15.42
N GLU A 85 4.66 21.33 -16.24
CA GLU A 85 4.35 22.75 -16.47
C GLU A 85 2.99 22.93 -17.18
N GLN A 86 2.69 22.07 -18.15
CA GLN A 86 1.40 22.09 -18.85
C GLN A 86 0.25 21.71 -17.92
N LEU A 87 0.49 20.78 -16.99
CA LEU A 87 -0.45 20.39 -15.95
C LEU A 87 -0.70 21.54 -14.97
N LEU A 88 0.33 22.35 -14.67
CA LEU A 88 0.19 23.58 -13.88
C LEU A 88 -0.60 24.67 -14.60
N MET A 89 -0.45 24.80 -15.92
CA MET A 89 -1.13 25.81 -16.76
C MET A 89 -2.57 25.43 -17.15
N THR A 90 -3.02 24.22 -16.82
CA THR A 90 -4.35 23.74 -17.21
C THR A 90 -5.45 24.47 -16.43
N THR A 91 -6.56 24.80 -17.11
CA THR A 91 -7.73 25.50 -16.53
C THR A 91 -8.48 24.68 -15.48
N SER A 92 -8.25 23.36 -15.45
CA SER A 92 -8.76 22.45 -14.42
C SER A 92 -7.88 22.51 -13.18
N SER A 93 -8.50 22.59 -11.99
CA SER A 93 -7.75 22.62 -10.74
C SER A 93 -6.87 21.38 -10.59
N ILE A 94 -5.55 21.55 -10.60
CA ILE A 94 -4.52 20.49 -10.38
C ILE A 94 -4.87 19.61 -9.19
N LYS A 95 -5.36 20.24 -8.11
CA LYS A 95 -5.86 19.57 -6.91
C LYS A 95 -6.88 18.48 -7.25
N LYS A 96 -7.88 18.78 -8.09
CA LYS A 96 -8.93 17.82 -8.48
C LYS A 96 -8.37 16.66 -9.30
N ILE A 97 -7.38 16.90 -10.15
CA ILE A 97 -6.73 15.87 -10.95
C ILE A 97 -5.96 14.91 -10.04
N ILE A 98 -5.08 15.45 -9.18
CA ILE A 98 -4.29 14.65 -8.24
C ILE A 98 -5.22 13.84 -7.33
N TRP A 99 -6.23 14.47 -6.71
CA TRP A 99 -7.19 13.75 -5.86
C TRP A 99 -7.95 12.64 -6.61
N SER A 100 -8.37 12.89 -7.84
CA SER A 100 -9.04 11.86 -8.65
C SER A 100 -8.12 10.70 -8.99
N ARG A 101 -6.85 10.97 -9.31
CA ARG A 101 -5.86 9.95 -9.61
C ARG A 101 -5.53 9.13 -8.37
N LEU A 102 -5.37 9.79 -7.22
CA LEU A 102 -5.16 9.12 -5.94
C LEU A 102 -6.31 8.18 -5.59
N PHE A 103 -7.55 8.65 -5.75
CA PHE A 103 -8.74 7.86 -5.46
C PHE A 103 -8.85 6.63 -6.37
N VAL A 104 -8.62 6.79 -7.68
CA VAL A 104 -8.69 5.66 -8.62
C VAL A 104 -7.58 4.65 -8.37
N GLN A 105 -6.35 5.11 -8.11
CA GLN A 105 -5.26 4.18 -7.77
C GLN A 105 -5.51 3.46 -6.46
N PHE A 106 -5.95 4.16 -5.41
CA PHE A 106 -6.33 3.53 -4.14
C PHE A 106 -7.38 2.43 -4.31
N LEU A 107 -8.43 2.67 -5.12
CA LEU A 107 -9.45 1.65 -5.41
C LEU A 107 -8.88 0.42 -6.11
N LEU A 108 -8.03 0.61 -7.13
CA LEU A 108 -7.40 -0.50 -7.84
C LEU A 108 -6.45 -1.28 -6.92
N ARG A 109 -5.63 -0.57 -6.14
CA ARG A 109 -4.69 -1.18 -5.18
C ARG A 109 -5.43 -1.96 -4.10
N THR A 110 -6.55 -1.45 -3.62
CA THR A 110 -7.42 -2.14 -2.68
C THR A 110 -7.98 -3.42 -3.29
N LEU A 111 -8.41 -3.40 -4.56
CA LEU A 111 -8.88 -4.60 -5.25
C LEU A 111 -7.79 -5.68 -5.31
N PHE A 112 -6.56 -5.32 -5.69
CA PHE A 112 -5.43 -6.26 -5.69
C PHE A 112 -5.09 -6.75 -4.28
N ALA A 113 -5.10 -5.88 -3.28
CA ALA A 113 -4.84 -6.23 -1.89
C ALA A 113 -5.88 -7.24 -1.37
N VAL A 114 -7.18 -7.05 -1.68
CA VAL A 114 -8.23 -7.99 -1.29
C VAL A 114 -7.95 -9.37 -1.86
N VAL A 115 -7.62 -9.48 -3.15
CA VAL A 115 -7.28 -10.77 -3.78
C VAL A 115 -6.02 -11.37 -3.15
N PHE A 116 -4.98 -10.57 -2.96
CA PHE A 116 -3.70 -10.98 -2.37
C PHE A 116 -3.82 -11.50 -0.94
N PHE A 117 -4.55 -10.79 -0.07
CA PHE A 117 -4.64 -11.19 1.33
C PHE A 117 -5.67 -12.30 1.54
N THR A 118 -6.73 -12.37 0.74
CA THR A 118 -7.67 -13.51 0.78
C THR A 118 -7.00 -14.82 0.38
N THR A 119 -6.08 -14.80 -0.60
CA THR A 119 -5.28 -15.99 -0.93
C THR A 119 -4.34 -16.37 0.20
N LEU A 120 -3.64 -15.41 0.82
CA LEU A 120 -2.80 -15.67 2.01
C LEU A 120 -3.61 -16.29 3.16
N ILE A 121 -4.74 -15.69 3.53
CA ILE A 121 -5.64 -16.19 4.60
C ILE A 121 -6.09 -17.63 4.30
N SER A 122 -6.36 -17.94 3.04
CA SER A 122 -6.79 -19.28 2.61
C SER A 122 -5.66 -20.30 2.65
N VAL A 123 -4.46 -19.94 2.18
CA VAL A 123 -3.26 -20.81 2.20
C VAL A 123 -2.88 -21.17 3.64
N PHE A 124 -3.01 -20.24 4.58
CA PHE A 124 -2.66 -20.44 5.98
C PHE A 124 -3.85 -20.80 6.90
N GLY A 125 -5.05 -21.00 6.35
CA GLY A 125 -6.21 -21.50 7.10
C GLY A 125 -6.75 -20.57 8.19
N MET A 126 -6.59 -19.25 8.06
CA MET A 126 -6.90 -18.28 9.13
C MET A 126 -8.38 -17.88 9.24
N TRP A 127 -9.25 -18.42 8.39
CA TRP A 127 -10.69 -18.11 8.39
C TRP A 127 -11.37 -18.28 9.77
N PRO A 128 -11.09 -19.35 10.55
CA PRO A 128 -11.69 -19.50 11.88
C PRO A 128 -11.21 -18.45 12.88
N SER A 129 -9.91 -18.09 12.84
CA SER A 129 -9.36 -17.04 13.70
C SER A 129 -9.94 -15.66 13.40
N LEU A 130 -10.22 -15.35 12.13
CA LEU A 130 -10.90 -14.12 11.74
C LEU A 130 -12.36 -14.12 12.22
N GLY A 131 -13.09 -15.23 12.01
CA GLY A 131 -14.48 -15.37 12.48
C GLY A 131 -14.64 -15.17 13.99
N ALA A 132 -13.65 -15.60 14.79
CA ALA A 132 -13.64 -15.45 16.24
C ALA A 132 -13.54 -13.98 16.71
N LEU A 133 -13.07 -13.05 15.88
CA LEU A 133 -12.99 -11.64 16.25
C LEU A 133 -14.37 -10.94 16.24
N GLY A 134 -15.36 -11.44 15.50
CA GLY A 134 -16.72 -10.88 15.46
C GLY A 134 -16.74 -9.36 15.25
N SER A 135 -17.31 -8.62 16.19
CA SER A 135 -17.40 -7.14 16.15
C SER A 135 -16.05 -6.42 16.23
N LYS A 136 -14.99 -7.07 16.75
CA LYS A 136 -13.63 -6.49 16.81
C LYS A 136 -13.00 -6.35 15.42
N LEU A 137 -13.43 -7.14 14.43
CA LEU A 137 -12.97 -6.99 13.04
C LEU A 137 -13.31 -5.62 12.47
N PHE A 138 -14.53 -5.12 12.74
CA PHE A 138 -14.97 -3.83 12.24
C PHE A 138 -14.15 -2.68 12.84
N LEU A 139 -13.83 -2.78 14.13
CA LEU A 139 -12.98 -1.82 14.82
C LEU A 139 -11.55 -1.83 14.26
N LEU A 140 -10.97 -3.02 14.04
CA LEU A 140 -9.66 -3.18 13.39
C LEU A 140 -9.62 -2.59 11.98
N LEU A 141 -10.63 -2.86 11.16
CA LEU A 141 -10.74 -2.28 9.82
C LEU A 141 -10.85 -0.75 9.85
N THR A 142 -11.56 -0.19 10.83
CA THR A 142 -11.69 1.26 10.99
C THR A 142 -10.34 1.89 11.35
N ILE A 143 -9.62 1.32 12.33
CA ILE A 143 -8.28 1.78 12.71
C ILE A 143 -7.32 1.69 11.54
N PHE A 144 -7.38 0.58 10.79
CA PHE A 144 -6.57 0.37 9.60
C PHE A 144 -6.83 1.46 8.55
N LEU A 145 -8.09 1.77 8.23
CA LEU A 145 -8.44 2.82 7.27
C LEU A 145 -7.91 4.19 7.69
N ILE A 146 -8.03 4.54 8.98
CA ILE A 146 -7.48 5.80 9.52
C ILE A 146 -5.96 5.84 9.33
N GLY A 147 -5.26 4.74 9.63
CA GLY A 147 -3.81 4.67 9.47
C GLY A 147 -3.37 4.77 8.00
N VAL A 148 -4.09 4.14 7.07
CA VAL A 148 -3.82 4.27 5.63
C VAL A 148 -4.02 5.71 5.13
N ILE A 149 -5.05 6.42 5.61
CA ILE A 149 -5.23 7.85 5.30
C ILE A 149 -4.03 8.66 5.80
N GLY A 150 -3.53 8.35 7.00
CA GLY A 150 -2.30 8.96 7.54
C GLY A 150 -1.07 8.73 6.66
N LEU A 151 -0.90 7.50 6.15
CA LEU A 151 0.21 7.14 5.24
C LEU A 151 0.13 7.90 3.91
N TYR A 152 -1.05 8.05 3.32
CA TYR A 152 -1.22 8.89 2.12
C TYR A 152 -0.88 10.37 2.40
N GLY A 153 -1.20 10.86 3.60
CA GLY A 153 -0.77 12.18 4.08
C GLY A 153 0.76 12.31 4.10
N MET A 154 1.45 11.32 4.68
CA MET A 154 2.93 11.28 4.65
C MET A 154 3.50 11.17 3.24
N GLY A 155 2.81 10.46 2.34
CA GLY A 155 3.20 10.37 0.92
C GLY A 155 3.34 11.74 0.27
N PHE A 156 2.46 12.71 0.56
CA PHE A 156 2.60 14.08 0.05
C PHE A 156 3.88 14.78 0.53
N VAL A 157 4.31 14.53 1.77
CA VAL A 157 5.58 15.06 2.30
C VAL A 157 6.74 14.46 1.52
N VAL A 158 6.73 13.15 1.30
CA VAL A 158 7.74 12.45 0.50
C VAL A 158 7.75 12.96 -0.95
N ALA A 159 6.59 13.22 -1.53
CA ALA A 159 6.46 13.77 -2.87
C ALA A 159 7.02 15.21 -2.97
N GLY A 160 6.88 16.02 -1.92
CA GLY A 160 7.53 17.32 -1.82
C GLY A 160 9.06 17.20 -1.79
N LEU A 161 9.59 16.26 -0.99
CA LEU A 161 11.03 15.98 -0.95
C LEU A 161 11.55 15.44 -2.30
N ALA A 162 10.75 14.64 -2.99
CA ALA A 162 11.08 14.08 -4.30
C ALA A 162 11.33 15.14 -5.38
N LEU A 163 10.58 16.25 -5.34
CA LEU A 163 10.78 17.38 -6.25
C LEU A 163 12.17 17.99 -6.09
N VAL A 164 12.71 18.02 -4.87
CA VAL A 164 14.01 18.60 -4.55
C VAL A 164 15.14 17.61 -4.82
N PHE A 165 15.02 16.38 -4.32
CA PHE A 165 16.11 15.42 -4.27
C PHE A 165 16.14 14.42 -5.42
N LYS A 166 15.11 14.38 -6.28
CA LYS A 166 14.99 13.46 -7.43
C LYS A 166 15.15 11.95 -7.11
N GLN A 167 15.17 11.57 -5.83
CA GLN A 167 15.33 10.18 -5.35
C GLN A 167 14.22 9.80 -4.36
N ALA A 168 12.97 9.84 -4.81
CA ALA A 168 11.85 9.47 -3.97
C ALA A 168 11.80 7.99 -3.61
N GLY A 169 12.16 7.13 -4.56
CA GLY A 169 12.03 5.68 -4.40
C GLY A 169 12.80 5.14 -3.21
N SER A 170 14.02 5.62 -2.99
CA SER A 170 14.86 5.21 -1.86
C SER A 170 14.27 5.64 -0.52
N ILE A 171 13.71 6.86 -0.44
CA ILE A 171 13.06 7.37 0.79
C ILE A 171 11.83 6.52 1.12
N VAL A 172 11.01 6.22 0.11
CA VAL A 172 9.83 5.35 0.24
C VAL A 172 10.23 3.96 0.70
N GLY A 173 11.31 3.40 0.14
CA GLY A 173 11.82 2.09 0.53
C GLY A 173 12.24 2.06 2.01
N ILE A 174 13.02 3.04 2.46
CA ILE A 174 13.47 3.14 3.86
C ILE A 174 12.26 3.26 4.80
N LEU A 175 11.30 4.14 4.49
CA LEU A 175 10.10 4.31 5.32
C LEU A 175 9.22 3.05 5.33
N SER A 176 9.09 2.37 4.20
CA SER A 176 8.36 1.10 4.10
C SER A 176 9.01 0.01 4.95
N TYR A 177 10.33 -0.14 4.90
CA TYR A 177 11.04 -1.09 5.77
C TYR A 177 10.97 -0.69 7.24
N PHE A 178 11.02 0.60 7.55
CA PHE A 178 10.81 1.07 8.92
C PHE A 178 9.45 0.63 9.45
N VAL A 179 8.39 0.77 8.64
CA VAL A 179 7.06 0.26 8.98
C VAL A 179 7.06 -1.26 9.17
N LEU A 180 7.78 -2.03 8.35
CA LEU A 180 7.82 -3.49 8.51
C LEU A 180 8.49 -3.93 9.83
N PHE A 181 9.63 -3.33 10.19
CA PHE A 181 10.42 -3.79 11.32
C PHE A 181 10.04 -3.15 12.66
N PHE A 182 9.65 -1.88 12.69
CA PHE A 182 9.48 -1.11 13.92
C PHE A 182 8.02 -0.93 14.37
N THR A 183 7.04 -1.52 13.67
CA THR A 183 5.61 -1.42 14.05
C THR A 183 5.11 -2.59 14.90
N GLY A 184 5.99 -3.44 15.40
CA GLY A 184 5.57 -4.63 16.14
C GLY A 184 5.20 -5.81 15.24
N THR A 185 5.32 -5.66 13.91
CA THR A 185 4.96 -6.72 12.97
C THR A 185 5.99 -7.85 12.99
N VAL A 186 7.28 -7.55 12.83
CA VAL A 186 8.34 -8.57 12.79
C VAL A 186 9.02 -8.76 14.15
N VAL A 187 9.15 -7.69 14.92
CA VAL A 187 9.78 -7.70 16.26
C VAL A 187 8.76 -7.23 17.26
N GLU A 188 8.47 -8.04 18.28
CA GLU A 188 7.61 -7.61 19.39
C GLU A 188 8.23 -6.44 20.13
N PHE A 189 7.44 -5.43 20.49
CA PHE A 189 7.93 -4.20 21.12
C PHE A 189 8.68 -4.45 22.44
N GLU A 190 8.37 -5.55 23.13
CA GLU A 190 9.00 -5.95 24.39
C GLU A 190 10.44 -6.46 24.22
N LEU A 191 10.83 -6.81 22.99
CA LEU A 191 12.17 -7.32 22.65
C LEU A 191 13.09 -6.24 22.06
N LEU A 192 12.59 -5.03 21.84
CA LEU A 192 13.41 -3.90 21.40
C LEU A 192 14.19 -3.32 22.61
N PRO A 193 15.51 -3.08 22.48
CA PRO A 193 16.34 -2.54 23.55
C PRO A 193 16.01 -1.09 23.92
#